data_AF-A0A2Z6LHH0-F1
#
_entry.id   AF-A0A2Z6LHH0-F1
#
_cell.length_a   1.000
_cell.length_b   1.000
_cell.length_c   1.000
_cell.angle_alpha   90.00
_cell.angle_beta   90.00
_cell.angle_gamma   90.00
#
_symmetry.space_group_name_H-M   'P 1'
#
loop_
_entity.id
_entity.type
_entity.pdbx_description
1 polymer ?
#
loop_
_entity_poly.entity_id
_entity_poly.type
_entity_poly.pdbx_seq_one_letter_code
_entity_poly.pdbx_strand_id
1 'polypeptide(L)'
;MTEKLTYSEEVQCTVLEVKVIEGHGTTIDVVLVNGVLHEGDQIVGPIVTTIRALLTPHPMKELRVKGSYIHHKEIKAAMGIKITAQGLEHAIAGASLYVVKPDDDLEYIKKAAVEDVESIGTPICIPSQEFIDIGRIASIENNHKPVDYAKKGQKVAIKIVGSNSEEQQKMFGRHFEIDDELVSHISRRSIDILKTNYRDDLSMEEWKLVVKLKSLFRIQ
;
A
#
# COMPACT_ATOMS: atom_id res chain seq x y z
N MET A 1 -12.30 4.03 26.24
CA MET A 1 -12.29 3.50 24.85
C MET A 1 -12.97 4.44 23.84
N THR A 2 -13.57 5.56 24.25
CA THR A 2 -14.39 6.43 23.39
C THR A 2 -13.61 7.57 22.70
N GLU A 3 -12.33 7.78 23.02
CA GLU A 3 -11.53 8.93 22.54
C GLU A 3 -10.81 8.70 21.19
N LYS A 4 -10.85 7.48 20.62
CA LYS A 4 -10.07 7.13 19.40
C LYS A 4 -10.89 7.01 18.11
N LEU A 5 -12.21 7.20 18.17
CA LEU A 5 -13.11 7.08 17.01
C LEU A 5 -13.93 8.37 16.87
N THR A 6 -13.25 9.48 16.62
CA THR A 6 -13.91 10.71 16.18
C THR A 6 -13.97 10.67 14.66
N TYR A 7 -15.17 10.75 14.09
CA TYR A 7 -15.37 10.81 12.65
C TYR A 7 -14.65 12.04 12.09
N SER A 8 -13.78 11.83 11.11
CA SER A 8 -13.16 12.90 10.32
C SER A 8 -13.80 12.94 8.93
N GLU A 9 -13.96 14.14 8.38
CA GLU A 9 -14.36 14.33 6.98
C GLU A 9 -13.21 14.02 6.01
N GLU A 10 -11.97 14.00 6.51
CA GLU A 10 -10.80 13.63 5.73
C GLU A 10 -10.83 12.13 5.41
N VAL A 11 -10.64 11.81 4.13
CA VAL A 11 -10.69 10.43 3.66
C VAL A 11 -9.46 9.68 4.13
N GLN A 12 -9.70 8.59 4.87
CA GLN A 12 -8.66 7.65 5.27
C GLN A 12 -9.06 6.29 4.73
N CYS A 13 -8.35 5.83 3.69
CA CYS A 13 -8.67 4.64 2.95
C CYS A 13 -7.41 3.83 2.67
N THR A 14 -7.44 2.52 2.95
CA THR A 14 -6.28 1.63 2.76
C THR A 14 -6.65 0.44 1.89
N VAL A 15 -5.80 0.13 0.91
CA VAL A 15 -5.95 -1.05 0.05
C VAL A 15 -5.66 -2.32 0.84
N LEU A 16 -6.59 -3.28 0.84
CA LEU A 16 -6.38 -4.61 1.43
C LEU A 16 -5.83 -5.59 0.41
N GLU A 17 -6.45 -5.68 -0.76
CA GLU A 17 -6.13 -6.68 -1.77
C GLU A 17 -6.54 -6.23 -3.17
N VAL A 18 -5.87 -6.79 -4.17
CA VAL A 18 -6.19 -6.62 -5.60
C VAL A 18 -6.82 -7.91 -6.10
N LYS A 19 -8.01 -7.83 -6.70
CA LYS A 19 -8.79 -8.99 -7.15
C LYS A 19 -9.35 -8.77 -8.55
N VAL A 20 -9.31 -9.82 -9.38
CA VAL A 20 -10.02 -9.84 -10.66
C VAL A 20 -11.40 -10.46 -10.46
N ILE A 21 -12.45 -9.76 -10.88
CA ILE A 21 -13.83 -10.19 -10.73
C ILE A 21 -14.53 -10.17 -12.09
N GLU A 22 -15.23 -11.26 -12.38
CA GLU A 22 -16.03 -11.40 -13.58
C GLU A 22 -17.10 -10.30 -13.65
N GLY A 23 -17.18 -9.61 -14.79
CA GLY A 23 -18.10 -8.48 -15.00
C GLY A 23 -17.62 -7.13 -14.45
N HIS A 24 -16.60 -7.10 -13.60
CA HIS A 24 -16.06 -5.87 -13.01
C HIS A 24 -14.58 -5.59 -13.35
N GLY A 25 -13.87 -6.58 -13.90
CA GLY A 25 -12.45 -6.48 -14.22
C GLY A 25 -11.58 -6.50 -12.96
N THR A 26 -10.45 -5.78 -12.98
CA THR A 26 -9.61 -5.64 -11.80
C THR A 26 -10.25 -4.68 -10.80
N THR A 27 -10.33 -5.12 -9.55
CA THR A 27 -10.92 -4.40 -8.43
C THR A 27 -9.94 -4.39 -7.27
N ILE A 28 -10.15 -3.47 -6.33
CA ILE A 28 -9.45 -3.47 -5.06
C ILE A 28 -10.46 -3.53 -3.92
N ASP A 29 -10.13 -4.29 -2.89
CA ASP A 29 -10.87 -4.29 -1.62
C ASP A 29 -10.14 -3.32 -0.72
N VAL A 30 -10.87 -2.40 -0.11
CA VAL A 30 -10.30 -1.33 0.70
C VAL A 30 -11.08 -1.19 2.01
N VAL A 31 -10.42 -0.66 3.04
CA VAL A 31 -11.09 -0.23 4.27
C VAL A 31 -11.14 1.28 4.27
N LEU A 32 -12.35 1.82 4.27
CA LEU A 32 -12.59 3.25 4.49
C LEU A 32 -12.81 3.46 5.99
N VAL A 33 -11.89 4.16 6.64
CA VAL A 33 -11.91 4.42 8.10
C VAL A 33 -12.59 5.75 8.41
N ASN A 34 -12.33 6.78 7.60
CA ASN A 34 -12.91 8.12 7.73
C ASN A 34 -13.22 8.73 6.35
N GLY A 35 -14.05 9.77 6.32
CA GLY A 35 -14.47 10.45 5.10
C GLY A 35 -15.63 9.80 4.33
N VAL A 36 -15.79 10.22 3.09
CA VAL A 36 -16.81 9.76 2.14
C VAL A 36 -16.15 9.59 0.77
N LEU A 37 -16.46 8.50 0.08
CA LEU A 37 -16.06 8.26 -1.30
C LEU A 37 -17.27 8.36 -2.22
N HIS A 38 -17.10 8.95 -3.39
CA HIS A 38 -18.11 9.05 -4.43
C HIS A 38 -17.66 8.34 -5.70
N GLU A 39 -18.65 7.83 -6.44
CA GLU A 39 -18.43 7.43 -7.82
C GLU A 39 -18.01 8.65 -8.64
N GLY A 40 -16.90 8.55 -9.37
CA GLY A 40 -16.30 9.66 -10.11
C GLY A 40 -15.19 10.41 -9.37
N ASP A 41 -14.94 10.12 -8.10
CA ASP A 41 -13.78 10.70 -7.39
C ASP A 41 -12.47 10.26 -8.06
N GLN A 42 -11.55 11.22 -8.23
CA GLN A 42 -10.17 10.91 -8.60
C GLN A 42 -9.41 10.51 -7.34
N ILE A 43 -8.80 9.33 -7.39
CA ILE A 43 -7.99 8.79 -6.30
C ILE A 43 -6.53 8.68 -6.70
N VAL A 44 -5.67 8.94 -5.73
CA VAL A 44 -4.22 8.85 -5.84
C VAL A 44 -3.70 7.88 -4.78
N GLY A 45 -2.88 6.94 -5.21
CA GLY A 45 -2.10 6.03 -4.40
C GLY A 45 -0.82 5.69 -5.19
N PRO A 46 -0.42 4.41 -5.27
CA PRO A 46 0.59 3.96 -6.24
C PRO A 46 0.19 4.20 -7.71
N ILE A 47 -1.09 4.47 -7.95
CA ILE A 47 -1.69 4.83 -9.24
C ILE A 47 -2.58 6.05 -9.07
N VAL A 48 -2.76 6.82 -10.16
CA VAL A 48 -3.78 7.87 -10.25
C VAL A 48 -4.88 7.39 -11.17
N THR A 49 -6.11 7.35 -10.66
CA THR A 49 -7.25 6.84 -11.42
C THR A 49 -8.56 7.45 -10.93
N THR A 50 -9.65 7.22 -11.66
CA THR A 50 -10.99 7.69 -11.29
C THR A 50 -11.87 6.51 -10.93
N ILE A 51 -12.57 6.61 -9.79
CA ILE A 51 -13.51 5.59 -9.32
C ILE A 51 -14.65 5.45 -10.32
N ARG A 52 -14.80 4.24 -10.88
CA ARG A 52 -15.90 3.88 -11.79
C ARG A 52 -17.12 3.36 -11.07
N ALA A 53 -16.90 2.62 -9.97
CA ALA A 53 -17.98 2.11 -9.14
C ALA A 53 -17.48 1.78 -7.74
N LEU A 54 -18.34 2.03 -6.76
CA LEU A 54 -18.21 1.62 -5.38
C LEU A 54 -19.15 0.43 -5.14
N LEU A 55 -18.63 -0.66 -4.59
CA LEU A 55 -19.33 -1.93 -4.46
C LEU A 55 -19.32 -2.43 -3.02
N THR A 56 -20.44 -3.00 -2.56
CA THR A 56 -20.49 -3.80 -1.33
C THR A 56 -21.09 -5.19 -1.60
N PRO A 57 -20.69 -6.22 -0.83
CA PRO A 57 -21.34 -7.51 -0.90
C PRO A 57 -22.81 -7.39 -0.43
N HIS A 58 -23.68 -8.23 -1.00
CA HIS A 58 -25.08 -8.26 -0.59
C HIS A 58 -25.19 -8.75 0.88
N PRO A 59 -25.96 -8.09 1.76
CA PRO A 59 -25.96 -8.34 3.21
C PRO A 59 -26.29 -9.76 3.69
N MET A 60 -26.78 -10.66 2.83
CA MET A 60 -27.24 -12.01 3.21
C MET A 60 -27.16 -13.01 2.03
N LYS A 61 -25.96 -13.32 1.51
CA LYS A 61 -25.78 -14.48 0.61
C LYS A 61 -24.61 -15.36 1.04
N GLU A 62 -24.88 -16.65 1.13
CA GLU A 62 -23.95 -17.74 1.35
C GLU A 62 -22.76 -17.65 0.37
N LEU A 63 -21.53 -17.88 0.84
CA LEU A 63 -20.26 -17.85 0.09
C LEU A 63 -20.21 -18.76 -1.17
N ARG A 64 -21.23 -19.59 -1.40
CA ARG A 64 -21.27 -20.60 -2.49
C ARG A 64 -21.96 -20.14 -3.77
N VAL A 65 -22.64 -18.99 -3.77
CA VAL A 65 -23.28 -18.44 -4.98
C VAL A 65 -22.57 -17.14 -5.34
N LYS A 66 -22.09 -16.99 -6.59
CA LYS A 66 -21.50 -15.73 -7.10
C LYS A 66 -22.51 -14.60 -6.87
N GLY A 67 -22.34 -13.89 -5.77
CA GLY A 67 -23.28 -12.86 -5.32
C GLY A 67 -23.17 -11.63 -6.19
N SER A 68 -24.31 -11.07 -6.57
CA SER A 68 -24.40 -9.74 -7.18
C SER A 68 -23.88 -8.68 -6.22
N TYR A 69 -22.95 -7.83 -6.67
CA TYR A 69 -22.50 -6.65 -5.92
C TYR A 69 -23.57 -5.55 -5.94
N ILE A 70 -23.67 -4.80 -4.85
CA ILE A 70 -24.52 -3.59 -4.77
C ILE A 70 -23.65 -2.40 -5.19
N HIS A 71 -24.12 -1.62 -6.16
CA HIS A 71 -23.48 -0.38 -6.57
C HIS A 71 -23.95 0.79 -5.71
N HIS A 72 -23.03 1.66 -5.35
CA HIS A 72 -23.28 2.86 -4.57
C HIS A 72 -22.80 4.11 -5.31
N LYS A 73 -23.56 5.19 -5.21
CA LYS A 73 -23.13 6.52 -5.68
C LYS A 73 -22.16 7.18 -4.70
N GLU A 74 -22.36 6.93 -3.42
CA GLU A 74 -21.49 7.38 -2.33
C GLU A 74 -21.42 6.31 -1.24
N ILE A 75 -20.29 6.21 -0.55
CA ILE A 75 -20.15 5.41 0.66
C ILE A 75 -19.46 6.24 1.74
N LYS A 76 -20.10 6.31 2.91
CA LYS A 76 -19.56 6.95 4.12
C LYS A 76 -18.83 5.91 5.00
N ALA A 77 -17.72 6.33 5.59
CA ALA A 77 -16.98 5.52 6.57
C ALA A 77 -17.83 5.16 7.82
N ALA A 78 -17.51 4.10 8.57
CA ALA A 78 -16.40 3.16 8.39
C ALA A 78 -16.89 1.83 7.81
N MET A 79 -16.35 1.40 6.66
CA MET A 79 -16.82 0.21 5.95
C MET A 79 -15.73 -0.39 5.05
N GLY A 80 -15.73 -1.72 4.92
CA GLY A 80 -15.00 -2.43 3.86
C GLY A 80 -15.77 -2.33 2.55
N ILE A 81 -15.14 -1.77 1.53
CA ILE A 81 -15.76 -1.55 0.22
C ILE A 81 -14.87 -2.11 -0.87
N LYS A 82 -15.45 -2.32 -2.04
CA LYS A 82 -14.70 -2.69 -3.23
C LYS A 82 -14.79 -1.59 -4.27
N ILE A 83 -13.65 -1.19 -4.81
CA ILE A 83 -13.53 -0.13 -5.80
C ILE A 83 -13.20 -0.74 -7.16
N THR A 84 -13.84 -0.22 -8.20
CA THR A 84 -13.48 -0.50 -9.60
C THR A 84 -12.97 0.78 -10.24
N ALA A 85 -11.87 0.68 -10.99
CA ALA A 85 -11.22 1.78 -11.70
C ALA A 85 -10.26 1.21 -12.75
N GLN A 86 -9.69 2.04 -13.63
CA GLN A 86 -8.64 1.59 -14.56
C GLN A 86 -7.29 1.48 -13.86
N GLY A 87 -6.47 0.52 -14.27
CA GLY A 87 -5.08 0.39 -13.80
C GLY A 87 -4.92 -0.19 -12.40
N LEU A 88 -6.00 -0.69 -11.78
CA LEU A 88 -5.99 -1.24 -10.43
C LEU A 88 -5.13 -2.51 -10.29
N GLU A 89 -4.78 -3.17 -11.39
CA GLU A 89 -3.80 -4.27 -11.44
C GLU A 89 -2.39 -3.85 -11.00
N HIS A 90 -2.18 -2.57 -10.78
CA HIS A 90 -0.93 -1.98 -10.32
C HIS A 90 -1.03 -1.38 -8.92
N ALA A 91 -2.19 -1.49 -8.26
CA ALA A 91 -2.35 -1.09 -6.87
C ALA A 91 -1.52 -1.99 -5.95
N ILE A 92 -1.12 -1.44 -4.80
CA ILE A 92 -0.29 -2.12 -3.81
C ILE A 92 -1.14 -2.32 -2.55
N ALA A 93 -1.24 -3.56 -2.08
CA ALA A 93 -1.87 -3.85 -0.80
C ALA A 93 -1.11 -3.17 0.35
N GLY A 94 -1.85 -2.56 1.28
CA GLY A 94 -1.35 -1.74 2.37
C GLY A 94 -1.18 -0.26 2.03
N ALA A 95 -1.28 0.13 0.75
CA ALA A 95 -1.13 1.53 0.37
C ALA A 95 -2.35 2.38 0.75
N SER A 96 -2.08 3.62 1.17
CA SER A 96 -3.09 4.66 1.36
C SER A 96 -3.67 5.12 0.02
N LEU A 97 -4.96 5.46 0.03
CA LEU A 97 -5.65 6.14 -1.07
C LEU A 97 -6.10 7.53 -0.62
N TYR A 98 -5.76 8.52 -1.42
CA TYR A 98 -6.15 9.92 -1.25
C TYR A 98 -7.17 10.29 -2.31
N VAL A 99 -8.17 11.09 -1.93
CA VAL A 99 -9.14 11.66 -2.88
C VAL A 99 -8.67 13.06 -3.25
N VAL A 100 -8.59 13.34 -4.55
CA VAL A 100 -8.20 14.65 -5.07
C VAL A 100 -9.42 15.56 -5.10
N LYS A 101 -9.36 16.66 -4.35
CA LYS A 101 -10.37 17.72 -4.39
C LYS A 101 -10.06 18.72 -5.51
N PRO A 102 -11.05 19.52 -5.94
CA PRO A 102 -10.86 20.47 -7.05
C PRO A 102 -9.73 21.48 -6.85
N ASP A 103 -9.45 21.87 -5.61
CA ASP A 103 -8.43 22.87 -5.25
C ASP A 103 -7.09 22.25 -4.83
N ASP A 104 -6.96 20.92 -4.91
CA ASP A 104 -5.75 20.22 -4.47
C ASP A 104 -4.64 20.27 -5.53
N ASP A 105 -3.39 20.38 -5.06
CA ASP A 105 -2.22 20.17 -5.89
C ASP A 105 -2.00 18.67 -6.11
N LEU A 106 -2.38 18.19 -7.28
CA LEU A 106 -2.25 16.78 -7.68
C LEU A 106 -0.80 16.27 -7.58
N GLU A 107 0.18 17.12 -7.86
CA GLU A 107 1.60 16.74 -7.84
C GLU A 107 2.08 16.53 -6.40
N TYR A 108 1.65 17.42 -5.48
CA TYR A 108 1.86 17.25 -4.05
C TYR A 108 1.21 15.95 -3.52
N ILE A 109 -0.04 15.67 -3.89
CA ILE A 109 -0.73 14.45 -3.44
C ILE A 109 -0.04 13.19 -3.96
N LYS A 110 0.40 13.19 -5.22
CA LYS A 110 1.19 12.07 -5.78
C LYS A 110 2.47 11.84 -5.00
N LYS A 111 3.18 12.92 -4.65
CA LYS A 111 4.39 12.83 -3.85
C LYS A 111 4.10 12.25 -2.46
N ALA A 112 3.09 12.76 -1.78
CA ALA A 112 2.65 12.23 -0.48
C ALA A 112 2.28 10.73 -0.56
N ALA A 113 1.54 10.33 -1.59
CA ALA A 113 1.14 8.95 -1.80
C ALA A 113 2.31 7.99 -2.09
N VAL A 114 3.37 8.49 -2.72
CA VAL A 114 4.60 7.71 -2.93
C VAL A 114 5.42 7.66 -1.65
N GLU A 115 5.57 8.76 -0.92
CA GLU A 115 6.25 8.80 0.39
C GLU A 115 5.58 7.85 1.40
N ASP A 116 4.25 7.74 1.39
CA ASP A 116 3.49 6.78 2.20
C ASP A 116 3.85 5.32 1.89
N VAL A 117 4.10 5.03 0.61
CA VAL A 117 4.51 3.69 0.13
C VAL A 117 5.99 3.41 0.43
N GLU A 118 6.82 4.44 0.58
CA GLU A 118 8.28 4.29 0.73
C GLU A 118 8.68 3.72 2.09
N SER A 119 7.78 3.71 3.08
CA SER A 119 8.08 3.19 4.42
C SER A 119 7.05 2.21 4.97
N ILE A 120 5.75 2.38 4.68
CA ILE A 120 4.69 1.42 5.05
C ILE A 120 4.26 0.67 3.79
N GLY A 121 4.11 -0.65 3.89
CA GLY A 121 3.84 -1.53 2.75
C GLY A 121 5.09 -1.94 1.97
N THR A 122 6.27 -1.39 2.30
CA THR A 122 7.56 -1.77 1.70
C THR A 122 7.81 -3.27 1.92
N PRO A 123 7.94 -4.07 0.84
CA PRO A 123 8.28 -5.47 0.94
C PRO A 123 9.70 -5.64 1.44
N ILE A 124 9.89 -6.57 2.37
CA ILE A 124 11.16 -6.85 3.02
C ILE A 124 11.59 -8.28 2.70
N CYS A 125 12.84 -8.42 2.29
CA CYS A 125 13.46 -9.71 2.03
C CYS A 125 14.85 -9.81 2.68
N ILE A 126 15.38 -11.02 2.70
CA ILE A 126 16.67 -11.36 3.32
C ILE A 126 17.65 -11.85 2.24
N PRO A 127 18.63 -11.02 1.83
CA PRO A 127 19.53 -11.37 0.73
C PRO A 127 20.44 -12.57 1.01
N SER A 128 20.86 -12.74 2.26
CA SER A 128 21.73 -13.86 2.70
C SER A 128 21.06 -15.22 2.50
N GLN A 129 19.73 -15.26 2.47
CA GLN A 129 18.93 -16.47 2.35
C GLN A 129 18.14 -16.46 1.06
N GLU A 130 18.82 -16.36 -0.08
CA GLU A 130 18.20 -16.43 -1.41
C GLU A 130 17.04 -15.44 -1.61
N PHE A 131 17.11 -14.27 -0.96
CA PHE A 131 16.07 -13.24 -1.03
C PHE A 131 14.69 -13.71 -0.55
N ILE A 132 14.64 -14.55 0.49
CA ILE A 132 13.36 -14.93 1.12
C ILE A 132 12.59 -13.67 1.52
N ASP A 133 11.37 -13.54 0.99
CA ASP A 133 10.40 -12.54 1.41
C ASP A 133 9.82 -12.90 2.77
N ILE A 134 9.78 -11.91 3.67
CA ILE A 134 9.28 -12.08 5.05
C ILE A 134 8.06 -11.23 5.36
N GLY A 135 7.64 -10.38 4.41
CA GLY A 135 6.43 -9.57 4.54
C GLY A 135 6.65 -8.11 4.17
N ARG A 136 5.71 -7.27 4.61
CA ARG A 136 5.71 -5.83 4.41
C ARG A 136 5.75 -5.10 5.74
N ILE A 137 6.35 -3.91 5.74
CA ILE A 137 6.29 -3.02 6.92
C ILE A 137 4.82 -2.61 7.14
N ALA A 138 4.28 -2.96 8.31
CA ALA A 138 2.92 -2.59 8.71
C ALA A 138 2.90 -1.34 9.61
N SER A 139 3.95 -1.12 10.38
CA SER A 139 4.10 0.10 11.20
C SER A 139 5.56 0.34 11.56
N ILE A 140 5.90 1.60 11.77
CA ILE A 140 7.19 2.04 12.27
C ILE A 140 6.95 2.85 13.56
N GLU A 141 7.75 2.58 14.58
CA GLU A 141 7.71 3.31 15.84
C GLU A 141 9.10 3.83 16.21
N ASN A 142 9.16 5.10 16.58
CA ASN A 142 10.36 5.70 17.15
C ASN A 142 10.06 6.13 18.58
N ASN A 143 10.72 5.50 19.56
CA ASN A 143 10.48 5.74 20.99
C ASN A 143 8.99 5.62 21.38
N HIS A 144 8.32 4.54 20.93
CA HIS A 144 6.89 4.26 21.15
C HIS A 144 5.91 5.27 20.50
N LYS A 145 6.40 6.17 19.65
CA LYS A 145 5.55 7.04 18.84
C LYS A 145 5.47 6.47 17.43
N PRO A 146 4.26 6.27 16.86
CA PRO A 146 4.12 5.88 15.47
C PRO A 146 4.71 6.98 14.58
N VAL A 147 5.46 6.56 13.57
CA VAL A 147 6.04 7.43 12.55
C VAL A 147 5.82 6.79 11.19
N ASP A 148 5.71 7.62 10.16
CA ASP A 148 5.44 7.13 8.81
C ASP A 148 6.72 6.64 8.13
N TYR A 149 7.88 7.21 8.47
CA TYR A 149 9.17 6.86 7.88
C TYR A 149 10.34 6.90 8.89
N ALA A 150 11.45 6.27 8.52
CA ALA A 150 12.72 6.34 9.25
C ALA A 150 13.90 6.60 8.31
N LYS A 151 14.86 7.41 8.76
CA LYS A 151 16.06 7.78 8.00
C LYS A 151 17.32 7.09 8.54
N LYS A 152 18.34 7.01 7.68
CA LYS A 152 19.67 6.47 8.03
C LYS A 152 20.18 7.06 9.35
N GLY A 153 20.62 6.19 10.25
CA GLY A 153 21.13 6.55 11.58
C GLY A 153 20.07 6.55 12.68
N GLN A 154 18.79 6.48 12.35
CA GLN A 154 17.73 6.31 13.34
C GLN A 154 17.58 4.83 13.74
N LYS A 155 17.29 4.58 15.02
CA LYS A 155 16.90 3.28 15.53
C LYS A 155 15.41 3.30 15.78
N VAL A 156 14.68 2.45 15.07
CA VAL A 156 13.21 2.35 15.12
C VAL A 156 12.78 0.91 15.32
N ALA A 157 11.60 0.71 15.87
CA ALA A 157 10.93 -0.58 15.84
C ALA A 157 10.06 -0.65 14.58
N ILE A 158 10.13 -1.77 13.87
CA ILE A 158 9.27 -2.02 12.72
C ILE A 158 8.43 -3.27 12.98
N LYS A 159 7.15 -3.22 12.62
CA LYS A 159 6.29 -4.39 12.57
C LYS A 159 6.22 -4.87 11.13
N ILE A 160 6.54 -6.14 10.88
CA ILE A 160 6.45 -6.77 9.56
C ILE A 160 5.28 -7.75 9.55
N VAL A 161 4.47 -7.73 8.50
CA VAL A 161 3.31 -8.61 8.32
C VAL A 161 3.39 -9.29 6.96
N GLY A 162 3.24 -10.61 6.93
CA GLY A 162 3.19 -11.38 5.69
C GLY A 162 1.90 -11.11 4.89
N SER A 163 2.06 -10.85 3.60
CA SER A 163 1.00 -10.52 2.63
C SER A 163 0.33 -11.77 2.04
N ASN A 164 0.98 -12.92 2.16
CA ASN A 164 0.50 -14.21 1.67
C ASN A 164 0.83 -15.33 2.68
N SER A 165 0.27 -16.52 2.46
CA SER A 165 0.43 -17.66 3.37
C SER A 165 1.88 -18.12 3.52
N GLU A 166 2.74 -17.91 2.52
CA GLU A 166 4.15 -18.29 2.60
C GLU A 166 4.93 -17.32 3.52
N GLU A 167 4.77 -16.01 3.32
CA GLU A 167 5.37 -14.97 4.16
C GLU A 167 4.88 -15.09 5.62
N GLN A 168 3.59 -15.36 5.83
CA GLN A 168 3.01 -15.52 7.18
C GLN A 168 3.57 -16.72 7.95
N GLN A 169 4.13 -17.71 7.26
CA GLN A 169 4.76 -18.88 7.88
C GLN A 169 6.25 -18.64 8.20
N LYS A 170 6.85 -17.53 7.72
CA LYS A 170 8.22 -17.17 8.08
C LYS A 170 8.26 -16.71 9.54
N MET A 171 9.26 -17.17 10.27
CA MET A 171 9.33 -17.01 11.73
C MET A 171 10.75 -16.63 12.13
N PHE A 172 10.86 -15.60 12.98
CA PHE A 172 12.12 -15.23 13.61
C PHE A 172 12.65 -16.38 14.48
N GLY A 173 13.96 -16.63 14.42
CA GLY A 173 14.64 -17.74 15.07
C GLY A 173 14.50 -19.10 14.37
N ARG A 174 13.79 -19.15 13.22
CA ARG A 174 13.70 -20.37 12.40
C ARG A 174 14.07 -20.11 10.94
N HIS A 175 13.46 -19.08 10.36
CA HIS A 175 13.67 -18.70 8.97
C HIS A 175 14.62 -17.51 8.86
N PHE A 176 14.76 -16.72 9.91
CA PHE A 176 15.69 -15.61 9.94
C PHE A 176 16.08 -15.24 11.37
N GLU A 177 17.25 -14.65 11.51
CA GLU A 177 17.85 -14.33 12.80
C GLU A 177 18.13 -12.83 12.94
N ILE A 178 18.67 -12.42 14.09
CA ILE A 178 18.96 -11.02 14.40
C ILE A 178 20.10 -10.45 13.55
N ASP A 179 21.00 -11.31 13.08
CA ASP A 179 22.17 -10.95 12.29
C ASP A 179 21.87 -10.89 10.78
N ASP A 180 20.67 -11.32 10.36
CA ASP A 180 20.25 -11.22 8.97
C ASP A 180 20.00 -9.74 8.59
N GLU A 181 20.63 -9.32 7.48
CA GLU A 181 20.38 -8.00 6.91
C GLU A 181 19.02 -8.01 6.21
N LEU A 182 18.13 -7.12 6.65
CA LEU A 182 16.85 -6.87 5.99
C LEU A 182 17.01 -5.78 4.94
N VAL A 183 16.51 -6.02 3.73
CA VAL A 183 16.50 -5.02 2.65
C VAL A 183 15.11 -4.89 2.05
N SER A 184 14.84 -3.72 1.44
CA SER A 184 13.66 -3.55 0.61
C SER A 184 13.76 -4.41 -0.64
N HIS A 185 12.75 -5.23 -0.90
CA HIS A 185 12.64 -6.01 -2.12
C HIS A 185 12.12 -5.13 -3.26
N ILE A 186 13.04 -4.45 -3.94
CA ILE A 186 12.68 -3.53 -5.02
C ILE A 186 12.54 -4.26 -6.36
N SER A 187 11.45 -3.99 -7.09
CA SER A 187 11.23 -4.55 -8.41
C SER A 187 11.86 -3.70 -9.53
N ARG A 188 12.09 -4.29 -10.71
CA ARG A 188 12.52 -3.54 -11.91
C ARG A 188 11.58 -2.37 -12.20
N ARG A 189 10.28 -2.63 -12.12
CA ARG A 189 9.24 -1.65 -12.36
C ARG A 189 9.35 -0.46 -11.41
N SER A 190 9.56 -0.72 -10.13
CA SER A 190 9.77 0.33 -9.11
C SER A 190 10.99 1.20 -9.45
N ILE A 191 12.10 0.58 -9.90
CA ILE A 191 13.31 1.31 -10.32
C ILE A 191 13.04 2.20 -11.53
N ASP A 192 12.28 1.71 -12.52
CA ASP A 192 11.98 2.50 -13.72
C ASP A 192 11.05 3.68 -13.41
N ILE A 193 10.10 3.52 -12.48
CA ILE A 193 9.27 4.62 -11.96
C ILE A 193 10.13 5.66 -11.26
N LEU A 194 11.04 5.25 -10.37
CA LEU A 194 11.97 6.14 -9.68
C LEU A 194 12.84 6.93 -10.67
N LYS A 195 13.34 6.28 -11.72
CA LYS A 195 14.13 6.94 -12.78
C LYS A 195 13.35 7.96 -13.59
N THR A 196 12.12 7.62 -13.95
CA THR A 196 11.35 8.42 -14.91
C THR A 196 10.74 9.63 -14.23
N ASN A 197 10.30 9.47 -12.98
CA ASN A 197 9.45 10.45 -12.31
C ASN A 197 10.13 11.16 -11.14
N TYR A 198 11.17 10.57 -10.53
CA TYR A 198 11.72 11.04 -9.24
C TYR A 198 13.24 11.13 -9.22
N ARG A 199 13.90 11.07 -10.39
CA ARG A 199 15.37 11.08 -10.45
C ARG A 199 15.96 12.34 -9.84
N ASP A 200 15.29 13.47 -10.02
CA ASP A 200 15.76 14.79 -9.56
C ASP A 200 15.44 15.03 -8.07
N ASP A 201 14.47 14.31 -7.51
CA ASP A 201 14.14 14.34 -6.07
C ASP A 201 15.08 13.49 -5.22
N LEU A 202 15.73 12.48 -5.82
CA LEU A 202 16.64 11.59 -5.12
C LEU A 202 18.02 12.23 -4.92
N SER A 203 18.47 12.24 -3.66
CA SER A 203 19.86 12.58 -3.34
C SER A 203 20.85 11.61 -3.98
N MET A 204 22.10 12.05 -4.10
CA MET A 204 23.17 11.18 -4.61
C MET A 204 23.41 9.94 -3.75
N GLU A 205 23.12 9.99 -2.44
CA GLU A 205 23.22 8.80 -1.57
C GLU A 205 22.09 7.82 -1.83
N GLU A 206 20.85 8.30 -1.96
CA GLU A 206 19.67 7.47 -2.25
C GLU A 206 19.80 6.83 -3.63
N TRP A 207 20.28 7.59 -4.63
CA TRP A 207 20.52 7.03 -5.96
C TRP A 207 21.58 5.93 -5.95
N LYS A 208 22.67 6.10 -5.17
CA LYS A 208 23.68 5.04 -4.99
C LYS A 208 23.07 3.80 -4.36
N LEU A 209 22.15 3.96 -3.39
CA LEU A 209 21.45 2.84 -2.78
C LEU A 209 20.57 2.10 -3.81
N VAL A 210 19.81 2.83 -4.63
CA VAL A 210 19.01 2.23 -5.73
C VAL A 210 19.90 1.44 -6.70
N VAL A 211 21.07 1.97 -7.07
CA VAL A 211 22.04 1.27 -7.93
C VAL A 211 22.60 0.01 -7.24
N LYS A 212 22.91 0.09 -5.94
CA LYS A 212 23.37 -1.06 -5.14
C LYS A 212 22.29 -2.15 -5.11
N LEU A 213 21.04 -1.79 -4.84
CA LEU A 213 19.91 -2.73 -4.83
C LEU A 213 19.68 -3.34 -6.23
N LYS A 214 19.70 -2.53 -7.29
CA LYS A 214 19.62 -3.02 -8.68
C LYS A 214 20.67 -4.10 -8.96
N SER A 215 21.92 -3.87 -8.54
CA SER A 215 23.01 -4.83 -8.68
C SER A 215 22.80 -6.08 -7.83
N LEU A 216 22.33 -5.91 -6.59
CA LEU A 216 22.09 -6.99 -5.64
C LEU A 216 21.04 -7.97 -6.17
N PHE A 217 19.91 -7.45 -6.68
CA PHE A 217 18.81 -8.24 -7.24
C PHE A 217 19.05 -8.68 -8.70
N ARG A 218 20.22 -8.40 -9.29
CA ARG A 218 20.55 -8.71 -10.69
C ARG A 218 19.51 -8.22 -11.70
N ILE A 219 18.89 -7.08 -11.40
CA ILE A 219 17.86 -6.48 -12.23
C ILE A 219 18.55 -5.84 -13.45
N GLN A 220 18.28 -6.33 -14.67
CA GLN A 220 18.83 -5.77 -15.92
C GLN A 220 18.19 -4.44 -16.26
#